data_AF-A0A1T4J307-F1
#
_entry.id   AF-A0A1T4J307-F1
#
_cell.length_a   1.000
_cell.length_b   1.000
_cell.length_c   1.000
_cell.angle_alpha   90.00
_cell.angle_beta   90.00
_cell.angle_gamma   90.00
#
_symmetry.space_group_name_H-M   'P 1'
#
loop_
_entity.id
_entity.type
_entity.pdbx_description
1 polymer ?
#
loop_
_entity_poly.entity_id
_entity_poly.type
_entity_poly.pdbx_seq_one_letter_code
_entity_poly.pdbx_strand_id
1 'polypeptide(L)'
;AAGKGTFSTEEVAYQVRRARLTEIVSHRKLILPQLAAAGVAAMLLKDMTSFRAAFGPIRIADLPRYLSGSIDDLEQMRSITFTAKERLVLIPVEVCMMYKQLALSILFVILISGIGPDIFSAKIAISRTWQFILATCLAILAGAVITPLALPWLPGRQF
;
A
#
# COMPACT_ATOMS: atom_id res chain seq x y z
N ALA A 1 -2.93 1.02 5.88
CA ALA A 1 -3.78 1.26 7.05
C ALA A 1 -4.62 2.52 6.86
N ALA A 2 -3.99 3.69 6.68
CA ALA A 2 -4.70 4.95 6.38
C ALA A 2 -5.65 4.83 5.17
N GLY A 3 -5.16 4.42 4.00
CA GLY A 3 -6.00 4.21 2.80
C GLY A 3 -6.99 3.03 2.88
N LYS A 4 -6.93 2.21 3.94
CA LYS A 4 -7.90 1.13 4.21
C LYS A 4 -8.87 1.49 5.34
N GLY A 5 -8.82 2.73 5.86
CA GLY A 5 -9.65 3.22 6.96
C GLY A 5 -9.27 2.69 8.35
N THR A 6 -8.29 1.78 8.47
CA THR A 6 -7.90 1.18 9.75
C THR A 6 -6.93 2.03 10.57
N PHE A 7 -6.45 3.14 10.00
CA PHE A 7 -5.68 4.16 10.71
C PHE A 7 -6.37 5.49 10.46
N SER A 8 -7.41 5.76 11.25
CA SER A 8 -8.29 6.92 11.12
C SER A 8 -8.14 7.89 12.27
N THR A 9 -8.75 9.07 12.14
CA THR A 9 -8.80 10.08 13.21
C THR A 9 -9.39 9.52 14.50
N GLU A 10 -10.46 8.75 14.38
CA GLU A 10 -11.20 8.15 15.48
C GLU A 10 -10.34 7.09 16.19
N GLU A 11 -9.64 6.25 15.44
CA GLU A 11 -8.74 5.24 16.00
C GLU A 11 -7.59 5.89 16.76
N VAL A 12 -6.96 6.94 16.19
CA VAL A 12 -5.91 7.68 16.88
C VAL A 12 -6.46 8.34 18.15
N ALA A 13 -7.63 8.99 18.07
CA ALA A 13 -8.26 9.61 19.23
C ALA A 13 -8.59 8.60 20.34
N TYR A 14 -9.08 7.42 19.95
CA TYR A 14 -9.34 6.31 20.87
C TYR A 14 -8.05 5.88 21.58
N GLN A 15 -6.94 5.69 20.86
CA GLN A 15 -5.67 5.29 21.47
C GLN A 15 -5.11 6.37 22.40
N VAL A 16 -5.22 7.65 22.04
CA VAL A 16 -4.79 8.78 22.90
C VAL A 16 -5.50 8.76 24.25
N ARG A 17 -6.83 8.55 24.24
CA ARG A 17 -7.64 8.48 25.46
C ARG A 17 -7.34 7.21 26.25
N ARG A 18 -7.26 6.07 25.58
CA ARG A 18 -6.97 4.76 26.20
C ARG A 18 -5.61 4.76 26.89
N ALA A 19 -4.60 5.37 26.27
CA ALA A 19 -3.27 5.53 26.85
C ALA A 19 -3.17 6.68 27.86
N ARG A 20 -4.26 7.43 28.08
CA ARG A 20 -4.31 8.59 29.00
C ARG A 20 -3.17 9.59 28.79
N LEU A 21 -2.79 9.85 27.53
CA LEU A 21 -1.62 10.67 27.23
C LEU A 21 -1.70 12.08 27.84
N THR A 22 -2.91 12.60 28.00
CA THR A 22 -3.19 13.89 28.66
C THR A 22 -2.62 13.96 30.09
N GLU A 23 -2.55 12.83 30.80
CA GLU A 23 -2.05 12.70 32.17
C GLU A 23 -0.54 12.45 32.23
N ILE A 24 0.06 11.95 31.14
CA ILE A 24 1.46 11.52 31.09
C ILE A 24 2.40 12.65 30.64
N VAL A 25 1.95 13.45 29.66
CA VAL A 25 2.78 14.52 29.08
C VAL A 25 2.14 15.89 29.30
N SER A 26 2.97 16.91 29.53
CA SER A 26 2.51 18.30 29.66
C SER A 26 2.20 18.95 28.30
N HIS A 27 2.89 18.53 27.24
CA HIS A 27 2.64 19.03 25.89
C HIS A 27 1.38 18.42 25.28
N ARG A 28 0.89 19.04 24.20
CA ARG A 28 -0.28 18.59 23.43
C ARG A 28 0.06 18.47 21.94
N LYS A 29 1.14 17.75 21.66
CA LYS A 29 1.67 17.49 20.30
C LYS A 29 1.81 16.00 20.10
N LEU A 30 1.23 15.46 19.02
CA LEU A 30 1.38 14.09 18.56
C LEU A 30 2.15 14.09 17.25
N ILE A 31 3.20 13.28 17.15
CA ILE A 31 3.92 13.08 15.89
C ILE A 31 3.38 11.82 15.24
N LEU A 32 2.75 11.98 14.08
CA LEU A 32 2.17 10.87 13.32
C LEU A 32 3.05 10.55 12.09
N PRO A 33 3.02 9.31 11.59
CA PRO A 33 3.70 8.97 10.34
C PRO A 33 3.23 9.85 9.19
N GLN A 34 4.14 10.29 8.31
CA GLN A 34 3.80 11.16 7.17
C GLN A 34 2.64 10.61 6.33
N LEU A 35 2.67 9.30 6.05
CA LEU A 35 1.68 8.62 5.20
C LEU A 35 0.34 8.36 5.91
N ALA A 36 0.20 8.73 7.18
CA ALA A 36 -1.09 8.72 7.88
C ALA A 36 -1.95 9.93 7.51
N ALA A 37 -1.39 10.97 6.87
CA ALA A 37 -2.11 12.20 6.52
C ALA A 37 -3.35 11.96 5.64
N ALA A 38 -3.36 10.91 4.83
CA ALA A 38 -4.51 10.53 4.01
C ALA A 38 -5.70 9.96 4.83
N GLY A 39 -5.45 9.48 6.06
CA GLY A 39 -6.48 8.86 6.91
C GLY A 39 -6.78 9.62 8.20
N VAL A 40 -5.92 10.55 8.60
CA VAL A 40 -6.06 11.30 9.87
C VAL A 40 -6.23 12.78 9.59
N ALA A 41 -7.41 13.30 9.90
CA ALA A 41 -7.72 14.72 9.83
C ALA A 41 -7.17 15.42 11.08
N ALA A 42 -6.04 16.12 10.94
CA ALA A 42 -5.33 16.78 12.05
C ALA A 42 -6.21 17.76 12.85
N MET A 43 -7.09 18.49 12.15
CA MET A 43 -8.01 19.44 12.79
C MET A 43 -9.03 18.72 13.67
N LEU A 44 -9.68 17.69 13.12
CA LEU A 44 -10.68 16.90 13.84
C LEU A 44 -10.04 16.11 15.01
N LEU A 45 -8.81 15.61 14.85
CA LEU A 45 -8.08 14.97 15.94
C LEU A 45 -7.87 15.93 17.12
N LYS A 46 -7.50 17.18 16.81
CA LYS A 46 -7.30 18.22 17.81
C LYS A 46 -8.60 18.52 18.56
N ASP A 47 -9.72 18.61 17.85
CA ASP A 47 -11.02 18.86 18.48
C ASP A 47 -11.45 17.69 19.37
N MET A 48 -11.13 16.45 18.99
CA MET A 48 -11.48 15.24 19.75
C MET A 48 -10.59 14.94 20.96
N THR A 49 -9.35 15.45 20.99
CA THR A 49 -8.32 15.02 21.96
C THR A 49 -7.53 16.17 22.60
N SER A 50 -7.67 17.39 22.10
CA SER A 50 -6.81 18.54 22.40
C SER A 50 -5.35 18.41 21.94
N PHE A 51 -4.95 17.29 21.33
CA PHE A 51 -3.60 17.12 20.78
C PHE A 51 -3.50 17.62 19.33
N ARG A 52 -2.50 18.46 19.07
CA ARG A 52 -2.16 18.88 17.71
C ARG A 52 -1.35 17.79 17.03
N ALA A 53 -1.84 17.25 15.92
CA ALA A 53 -1.07 16.35 15.07
C ALA A 53 0.00 17.12 14.28
N ALA A 54 1.21 16.59 14.26
CA ALA A 54 2.28 16.97 13.35
C ALA A 54 2.71 15.73 12.59
N PHE A 55 2.81 15.82 11.27
CA PHE A 55 3.29 14.72 10.45
C PHE A 55 4.83 14.75 10.40
N GLY A 56 5.43 13.68 10.89
CA GLY A 56 6.87 13.48 10.97
C GLY A 56 7.49 13.06 9.64
N PRO A 57 8.74 12.60 9.62
CA PRO A 57 9.38 12.15 8.39
C PRO A 57 8.76 10.84 7.86
N ILE A 58 8.99 10.56 6.58
CA ILE A 58 8.61 9.26 5.99
C ILE A 58 9.44 8.13 6.58
N ARG A 59 10.76 8.36 6.70
CA ARG A 59 11.71 7.35 7.21
C ARG A 59 11.92 7.57 8.70
N ILE A 60 11.76 6.49 9.48
CA ILE A 60 11.94 6.56 10.93
C ILE A 60 13.38 6.94 11.33
N ALA A 61 14.37 6.62 10.49
CA ALA A 61 15.77 6.98 10.71
C ALA A 61 15.99 8.50 10.74
N ASP A 62 15.11 9.29 10.14
CA ASP A 62 15.18 10.75 10.13
C ASP A 62 14.50 11.38 11.36
N LEU A 63 13.84 10.60 12.20
CA LEU A 63 13.12 11.11 13.39
C LEU A 63 14.03 11.89 14.36
N PRO A 64 15.26 11.45 14.68
CA PRO A 64 16.14 12.24 15.55
C PRO A 64 16.46 13.62 14.98
N ARG A 65 16.75 13.71 13.67
CA ARG A 65 17.01 14.98 12.97
C ARG A 65 15.76 15.85 12.91
N TYR A 66 14.59 15.22 12.73
CA TYR A 66 13.30 15.90 12.78
C TYR A 66 13.02 16.54 14.15
N LEU A 67 13.37 15.84 15.24
CA LEU A 67 13.18 16.31 16.61
C LEU A 67 14.19 17.37 17.03
N SER A 68 15.45 17.28 16.58
CA SER A 68 16.49 18.27 16.88
C SER A 68 16.30 19.59 16.14
N GLY A 69 15.44 19.65 15.11
CA GLY A 69 15.26 20.83 14.27
C GLY A 69 16.45 21.14 13.36
N SER A 70 17.45 20.25 13.31
CA SER A 70 18.59 20.34 12.39
C SER A 70 18.19 19.78 11.02
N ILE A 71 17.24 20.45 10.38
CA ILE A 71 16.66 20.05 9.10
C ILE A 71 17.03 21.12 8.07
N ASP A 72 17.86 20.75 7.11
CA ASP A 72 18.23 21.64 6.00
C ASP A 72 17.11 21.69 4.94
N ASP A 73 16.42 20.58 4.73
CA ASP A 73 15.29 20.45 3.79
C ASP A 73 14.20 19.53 4.36
N LEU A 74 13.09 20.16 4.77
CA LEU A 74 11.96 19.48 5.37
C LEU A 74 11.07 18.79 4.32
N GLU A 75 11.13 19.24 3.08
CA GLU A 75 10.39 18.67 1.96
C GLU A 75 11.02 17.36 1.52
N GLN A 76 12.36 17.28 1.52
CA GLN A 76 13.06 16.04 1.23
C GLN A 76 12.70 14.92 2.21
N MET A 77 12.54 15.22 3.51
CA MET A 77 12.13 14.24 4.53
C MET A 77 10.64 13.83 4.42
N ARG A 78 9.84 14.62 3.72
CA ARG A 78 8.39 14.42 3.52
C ARG A 78 8.03 13.88 2.14
N SER A 79 9.00 13.77 1.23
CA SER A 79 8.83 13.29 -0.13
C SER A 79 9.28 11.85 -0.32
N ILE A 80 8.48 11.05 -1.03
CA ILE A 80 8.90 9.72 -1.51
C ILE A 80 9.58 9.90 -2.87
N THR A 81 10.76 9.30 -3.03
CA THR A 81 11.55 9.41 -4.27
C THR A 81 11.11 8.46 -5.39
N PHE A 82 10.25 7.49 -5.08
CA PHE A 82 9.74 6.46 -6.00
C PHE A 82 10.84 5.83 -6.86
N THR A 83 11.99 5.56 -6.26
CA THR A 83 13.10 4.88 -6.94
C THR A 83 12.70 3.48 -7.40
N ALA A 84 13.43 2.91 -8.36
CA ALA A 84 13.16 1.54 -8.83
C ALA A 84 13.09 0.53 -7.68
N LYS A 85 13.96 0.67 -6.67
CA LYS A 85 13.94 -0.17 -5.47
C LYS A 85 12.67 0.02 -4.64
N GLU A 86 12.22 1.26 -4.44
CA GLU A 86 10.98 1.55 -3.70
C GLU A 86 9.75 1.00 -4.43
N ARG A 87 9.74 1.05 -5.78
CA ARG A 87 8.67 0.44 -6.60
C ARG A 87 8.67 -1.09 -6.54
N LEU A 88 9.85 -1.72 -6.56
CA LEU A 88 9.96 -3.18 -6.48
C LEU A 88 9.40 -3.75 -5.17
N VAL A 89 9.49 -3.00 -4.07
CA VAL A 89 8.95 -3.43 -2.75
C VAL A 89 7.41 -3.55 -2.77
N LEU A 90 6.71 -2.89 -3.70
CA LEU A 90 5.26 -2.97 -3.83
C LEU A 90 4.78 -4.25 -4.55
N ILE A 91 5.61 -4.85 -5.40
CA ILE A 91 5.25 -6.02 -6.21
C ILE A 91 4.72 -7.18 -5.37
N PRO A 92 5.39 -7.62 -4.28
CA PRO A 92 4.90 -8.73 -3.47
C PRO A 92 3.53 -8.42 -2.85
N VAL A 93 3.29 -7.16 -2.49
CA VAL A 93 2.02 -6.73 -1.90
C VAL A 93 0.89 -6.81 -2.93
N GLU A 94 1.12 -6.35 -4.16
CA GLU A 94 0.15 -6.42 -5.25
C GLU A 94 -0.23 -7.87 -5.58
N VAL A 95 0.77 -8.75 -5.70
CA VAL A 95 0.54 -10.19 -5.95
C VAL A 95 -0.26 -10.82 -4.81
N CYS A 96 0.10 -10.52 -3.55
CA CYS A 96 -0.63 -10.98 -2.38
C CYS A 96 -2.06 -10.40 -2.28
N MET A 97 -2.36 -9.28 -2.93
CA MET A 97 -3.72 -8.74 -2.98
C MET A 97 -4.59 -9.41 -4.05
N MET A 98 -3.98 -10.00 -5.08
CA MET A 98 -4.67 -10.61 -6.23
C MET A 98 -4.84 -12.13 -6.11
N TYR A 99 -4.25 -12.78 -5.10
CA TYR A 99 -4.22 -14.26 -5.03
C TYR A 99 -5.60 -14.93 -5.03
N LYS A 100 -6.61 -14.33 -4.38
CA LYS A 100 -7.97 -14.88 -4.34
C LYS A 100 -8.61 -14.85 -5.73
N GLN A 101 -8.48 -13.72 -6.42
CA GLN A 101 -8.97 -13.53 -7.78
C GLN A 101 -8.26 -14.48 -8.74
N LEU A 102 -6.94 -14.64 -8.61
CA LEU A 102 -6.16 -15.58 -9.41
C LEU A 102 -6.60 -17.03 -9.18
N ALA A 103 -6.77 -17.45 -7.92
CA ALA A 103 -7.24 -18.80 -7.59
C ALA A 103 -8.64 -19.08 -8.17
N LEU A 104 -9.54 -18.11 -8.04
CA LEU A 104 -10.89 -18.19 -8.61
C LEU A 104 -10.85 -18.30 -10.14
N SER A 105 -10.05 -17.46 -10.80
CA SER A 105 -9.89 -17.47 -12.26
C SER A 105 -9.33 -18.81 -12.76
N ILE A 106 -8.30 -19.35 -12.09
CA ILE A 106 -7.73 -20.66 -12.46
C ILE A 106 -8.78 -21.77 -12.30
N LEU A 107 -9.56 -21.75 -11.22
CA LEU A 107 -10.64 -22.72 -11.01
C LEU A 107 -11.68 -22.67 -12.14
N PHE A 108 -12.16 -21.48 -12.50
CA PHE A 108 -13.11 -21.31 -13.59
C PHE A 108 -12.54 -21.75 -14.93
N VAL A 109 -11.28 -21.42 -15.20
CA VAL A 109 -10.62 -21.81 -16.45
C VAL A 109 -10.47 -23.33 -16.53
N ILE A 110 -10.14 -24.03 -15.45
CA ILE A 110 -10.06 -25.50 -15.44
C ILE A 110 -11.43 -26.11 -15.79
N LEU A 111 -12.51 -25.60 -15.18
CA LEU A 111 -13.87 -26.10 -15.40
C LEU A 111 -14.34 -25.89 -16.84
N ILE A 112 -14.06 -24.71 -17.41
CA ILE A 112 -14.53 -24.34 -18.75
C ILE A 112 -13.61 -24.91 -19.84
N SER A 113 -12.31 -25.03 -19.59
CA SER A 113 -11.32 -25.44 -20.60
C SER A 113 -11.50 -26.86 -21.10
N GLY A 114 -12.11 -27.73 -20.28
CA GLY A 114 -12.40 -29.10 -20.68
C GLY A 114 -13.59 -29.24 -21.61
N ILE A 115 -14.45 -28.21 -21.73
CA ILE A 115 -15.62 -28.23 -22.59
C ILE A 115 -15.17 -28.17 -24.05
N GLY A 116 -15.56 -29.18 -24.83
CA GLY A 116 -15.17 -29.35 -26.22
C GLY A 116 -16.18 -30.19 -27.02
N PRO A 117 -15.85 -30.54 -28.27
CA PRO A 117 -16.73 -31.31 -29.16
C PRO A 117 -17.18 -32.65 -28.54
N ASP A 118 -16.31 -33.27 -27.76
CA ASP A 118 -16.57 -34.54 -27.06
C ASP A 118 -17.13 -34.36 -25.63
N ILE A 119 -17.85 -33.25 -25.38
CA ILE A 119 -18.42 -32.81 -24.09
C ILE A 119 -17.34 -32.43 -23.06
N PHE A 120 -16.47 -33.35 -22.66
CA PHE A 120 -15.37 -33.06 -21.73
C PHE A 120 -14.10 -33.87 -22.03
N SER A 121 -12.97 -33.18 -22.23
CA SER A 121 -11.65 -33.81 -22.39
C SER A 121 -10.64 -33.27 -21.38
N ALA A 122 -10.21 -34.13 -20.45
CA ALA A 122 -9.23 -33.78 -19.42
C ALA A 122 -7.89 -33.35 -20.03
N LYS A 123 -7.47 -33.96 -21.15
CA LYS A 123 -6.21 -33.62 -21.83
C LYS A 123 -6.24 -32.20 -22.42
N ILE A 124 -7.39 -31.80 -22.98
CA ILE A 124 -7.62 -30.45 -23.51
C ILE A 124 -7.74 -29.44 -22.37
N ALA A 125 -8.40 -29.81 -21.28
CA ALA A 125 -8.51 -28.97 -20.08
C ALA A 125 -7.14 -28.61 -19.53
N ILE A 126 -6.25 -29.60 -19.38
CA ILE A 126 -4.90 -29.39 -18.83
C ILE A 126 -4.05 -28.51 -19.76
N SER A 127 -4.05 -28.78 -21.07
CA SER A 127 -3.22 -28.01 -22.01
C SER A 127 -3.64 -26.53 -22.09
N ARG A 128 -4.95 -26.26 -22.15
CA ARG A 128 -5.49 -24.89 -22.17
C ARG A 128 -5.28 -24.17 -20.84
N THR A 129 -5.44 -24.87 -19.71
CA THR A 129 -5.16 -24.29 -18.39
C THR A 129 -3.69 -23.91 -18.26
N TRP A 130 -2.77 -24.75 -18.76
CA TRP A 130 -1.34 -24.43 -18.75
C TRP A 130 -1.02 -23.17 -19.57
N GLN A 131 -1.61 -23.04 -20.77
CA GLN A 131 -1.47 -21.83 -21.59
C GLN A 131 -2.01 -20.59 -20.87
N PHE A 132 -3.16 -20.71 -20.20
CA PHE A 132 -3.74 -19.62 -19.42
C PHE A 132 -2.84 -19.20 -18.24
N ILE A 133 -2.28 -20.17 -17.50
CA ILE A 133 -1.36 -19.90 -16.40
C ILE A 133 -0.13 -19.14 -16.93
N LEU A 134 0.49 -19.60 -18.02
CA LEU A 134 1.64 -18.94 -18.62
C LEU A 134 1.30 -17.50 -19.07
N ALA A 135 0.19 -17.32 -19.78
CA ALA A 135 -0.26 -15.99 -20.22
C ALA A 135 -0.53 -15.06 -19.04
N THR A 136 -1.14 -15.57 -17.97
CA THR A 136 -1.43 -14.81 -16.75
C THR A 136 -0.15 -14.43 -16.02
N CYS A 137 0.81 -15.35 -15.89
CA CYS A 137 2.12 -15.05 -15.30
C CYS A 137 2.86 -13.96 -16.09
N LEU A 138 2.85 -14.03 -17.43
CA LEU A 138 3.44 -13.01 -18.29
C LEU A 138 2.74 -11.66 -18.13
N ALA A 139 1.41 -11.65 -18.05
CA ALA A 139 0.63 -10.44 -17.82
C ALA A 139 0.94 -9.81 -16.46
N ILE A 140 1.07 -10.61 -15.39
CA ILE A 140 1.47 -10.13 -14.06
C ILE A 140 2.89 -9.57 -14.10
N LEU A 141 3.83 -10.26 -14.75
CA LEU A 141 5.20 -9.74 -14.90
C LEU A 141 5.22 -8.41 -15.66
N ALA A 142 4.46 -8.30 -16.75
CA ALA A 142 4.35 -7.06 -17.52
C ALA A 142 3.72 -5.92 -16.70
N GLY A 143 2.59 -6.19 -16.04
CA GLY A 143 1.83 -5.18 -15.29
C GLY A 143 2.48 -4.78 -13.96
N ALA A 144 2.89 -5.75 -13.14
CA ALA A 144 3.41 -5.50 -11.80
C ALA A 144 4.91 -5.18 -11.78
N VAL A 145 5.70 -5.72 -12.72
CA VAL A 145 7.17 -5.55 -12.70
C VAL A 145 7.63 -4.58 -13.78
N ILE A 146 7.32 -4.88 -15.04
CA ILE A 146 7.86 -4.10 -16.17
C ILE A 146 7.27 -2.69 -16.18
N THR A 147 5.96 -2.55 -15.95
CA THR A 147 5.30 -1.23 -16.02
C THR A 147 5.83 -0.25 -14.96
N PRO A 148 5.93 -0.58 -13.65
CA PRO A 148 6.46 0.34 -12.65
C PRO A 148 7.94 0.70 -12.87
N LEU A 149 8.72 -0.25 -13.40
CA LEU A 149 10.11 0.02 -13.79
C LEU A 149 10.17 0.94 -15.01
N ALA A 150 9.25 0.77 -15.98
CA ALA A 150 9.18 1.54 -17.21
C ALA A 150 8.56 2.95 -17.05
N LEU A 151 7.85 3.22 -15.94
CA LEU A 151 7.21 4.51 -15.65
C LEU A 151 8.08 5.76 -15.90
N PRO A 152 9.41 5.79 -15.62
CA PRO A 152 10.25 6.96 -15.90
C PRO A 152 10.27 7.35 -17.39
N TRP A 153 10.05 6.38 -18.28
CA TRP A 153 10.09 6.53 -19.73
C TRP A 153 8.71 6.53 -20.39
N LEU A 154 7.66 6.14 -19.66
CA LEU A 154 6.29 6.13 -20.18
C LEU A 154 5.67 7.53 -20.11
N PRO A 155 4.99 7.99 -21.18
CA PRO A 155 4.30 9.27 -21.17
C PRO A 155 3.10 9.21 -20.20
N GLY A 156 3.02 10.16 -19.28
CA GLY A 156 1.94 10.27 -18.30
C GLY A 156 2.41 10.86 -16.97
N ARG A 157 1.46 11.18 -16.08
CA ARG A 157 1.80 11.53 -14.70
C ARG A 157 2.21 10.26 -13.97
N GLN A 158 3.46 10.22 -13.52
CA GLN A 158 3.94 9.19 -12.60
C GLN A 158 3.29 9.46 -11.24
N PHE A 159 2.67 8.43 -10.67
CA PHE A 159 2.01 8.48 -9.37
C PHE A 159 3.01 8.75 -8.24
#